data_AF-A0A972ZB95-F1
#
_entry.id   AF-A0A972ZB95-F1
#
_cell.length_a   1.000
_cell.length_b   1.000
_cell.length_c   1.000
_cell.angle_alpha   90.00
_cell.angle_beta   90.00
_cell.angle_gamma   90.00
#
_symmetry.space_group_name_H-M   'P 1'
#
loop_
_entity.id
_entity.type
_entity.pdbx_description
1 polymer ?
#
loop_
_entity_poly.entity_id
_entity_poly.type
_entity_poly.pdbx_seq_one_letter_code
_entity_poly.pdbx_strand_id
1 'polypeptide(L)'
;MLQKAPGYSPAAVRSTLSSTASPIANGSTYSTGAGLINALAAVSAATNPAPTPAVGSQVACRKLPKKIKRRGLTRVLPKHCRTNAGQKVRIRASAHQRGDLRLFKLVRKRNGKVLVRTYGYRIRLRLVQRANPTAGYAALKVAKAYKL
;
A
#
# COMPACT_ATOMS: atom_id res chain seq x y z
N MET A 1 -5.91 -21.98 33.02
CA MET A 1 -6.79 -22.34 31.89
C MET A 1 -7.48 -21.08 31.39
N LEU A 2 -7.48 -20.86 30.07
CA LEU A 2 -7.85 -19.62 29.38
C LEU A 2 -9.32 -19.21 29.57
N GLN A 3 -9.55 -17.92 29.83
CA GLN A 3 -10.86 -17.27 29.66
C GLN A 3 -11.20 -17.14 28.16
N LYS A 4 -12.41 -17.52 27.79
CA LYS A 4 -12.97 -17.44 26.43
C LYS A 4 -14.00 -16.30 26.40
N ALA A 5 -13.67 -15.20 25.72
CA ALA A 5 -14.62 -14.11 25.47
C ALA A 5 -15.55 -14.46 24.29
N PRO A 6 -16.89 -14.34 24.42
CA PRO A 6 -17.79 -14.35 23.28
C PRO A 6 -17.74 -12.99 22.55
N GLY A 7 -17.72 -13.07 21.22
CA GLY A 7 -17.46 -11.93 20.33
C GLY A 7 -18.60 -10.92 20.23
N TYR A 8 -18.23 -9.65 20.19
CA TYR A 8 -19.10 -8.57 19.71
C TYR A 8 -18.59 -8.11 18.33
N SER A 9 -19.49 -8.16 17.34
CA SER A 9 -19.21 -7.69 15.99
C SER A 9 -19.24 -6.15 15.95
N PRO A 10 -18.47 -5.51 15.05
CA PRO A 10 -18.39 -4.05 14.96
C PRO A 10 -19.68 -3.35 14.48
N ALA A 11 -20.78 -4.08 14.26
CA ALA A 11 -22.05 -3.52 13.80
C ALA A 11 -22.99 -3.05 14.94
N ALA A 12 -22.78 -3.49 16.19
CA ALA A 12 -23.70 -3.20 17.30
C ALA A 12 -23.45 -1.84 18.01
N VAL A 13 -22.36 -1.12 17.70
CA VAL A 13 -22.01 0.14 18.38
C VAL A 13 -22.60 1.37 17.66
N ARG A 14 -23.26 1.21 16.51
CA ARG A 14 -23.82 2.34 15.74
C ARG A 14 -25.31 2.62 15.97
N SER A 15 -26.01 1.83 16.78
CA SER A 15 -27.48 1.91 16.91
C SER A 15 -28.01 2.43 18.25
N THR A 16 -27.18 2.89 19.19
CA THR A 16 -27.64 3.36 20.52
C THR A 16 -27.81 4.87 20.66
N LEU A 17 -27.76 5.66 19.58
CA LEU A 17 -28.10 7.09 19.64
C LEU A 17 -29.08 7.46 18.51
N SER A 18 -30.16 6.69 18.42
CA SER A 18 -31.38 7.13 17.73
C SER A 18 -32.48 7.19 18.78
N SER A 19 -32.76 8.38 19.31
CA SER A 19 -34.13 8.83 19.63
C SER A 19 -34.16 10.20 20.31
N THR A 20 -35.01 11.05 19.72
CA THR A 20 -35.71 12.21 20.31
C THR A 20 -34.89 13.44 20.69
N ALA A 21 -34.62 14.28 19.69
CA ALA A 21 -34.53 15.73 19.87
C ALA A 21 -35.89 16.34 19.48
N SER A 22 -36.61 16.92 20.46
CA SER A 22 -37.73 17.83 20.20
C SER A 22 -37.20 19.28 20.13
N PRO A 23 -37.67 20.14 19.20
CA PRO A 23 -37.11 21.48 19.06
C PRO A 23 -37.78 22.51 19.99
N ILE A 24 -36.89 23.23 20.70
CA ILE A 24 -36.90 24.67 21.06
C ILE A 24 -38.14 25.24 21.76
N ALA A 25 -37.94 25.76 22.99
CA ALA A 25 -38.73 26.87 23.52
C ALA A 25 -37.80 27.90 24.21
N ASN A 26 -37.83 29.13 23.71
CA ASN A 26 -37.21 30.31 24.29
C ASN A 26 -37.73 30.57 25.70
N GLY A 27 -36.83 30.86 26.65
CA GLY A 27 -37.19 31.29 27.99
C GLY A 27 -35.95 31.62 28.82
N SER A 28 -35.68 32.92 28.93
CA SER A 28 -34.91 33.57 30.01
C SER A 28 -35.13 32.84 31.36
N THR A 29 -34.20 32.66 32.29
CA THR A 29 -33.42 33.70 33.00
C THR A 29 -32.58 33.02 34.11
N TYR A 30 -31.51 33.70 34.54
CA TYR A 30 -30.75 33.54 35.81
C TYR A 30 -29.71 32.39 35.94
N SER A 31 -28.44 32.82 35.83
CA SER A 31 -27.39 32.69 36.84
C SER A 31 -27.35 31.41 37.69
N THR A 32 -26.33 30.59 37.47
CA THR A 32 -25.27 30.32 38.47
C THR A 32 -24.31 29.28 37.90
N GLY A 33 -23.03 29.42 38.24
CA GLY A 33 -22.03 28.37 38.01
C GLY A 33 -21.03 28.74 36.94
N ALA A 34 -19.99 29.46 37.37
CA ALA A 34 -18.72 29.68 36.69
C ALA A 34 -17.92 28.36 36.47
N GLY A 35 -18.58 27.28 36.02
CA GLY A 35 -18.01 25.94 35.91
C GLY A 35 -18.03 25.33 34.50
N LEU A 36 -18.81 25.87 33.56
CA LEU A 36 -18.96 25.26 32.23
C LEU A 36 -18.00 25.82 31.17
N ILE A 37 -17.41 27.01 31.39
CA ILE A 37 -16.51 27.62 30.41
C ILE A 37 -15.09 27.00 30.48
N ASN A 38 -14.71 26.44 31.63
CA ASN A 38 -13.44 25.73 31.79
C ASN A 38 -13.45 24.30 31.19
N ALA A 39 -14.61 23.67 31.04
CA ALA A 39 -14.68 22.35 30.41
C ALA A 39 -14.46 22.42 28.89
N LEU A 40 -14.86 23.54 28.25
CA LEU A 40 -14.62 23.74 26.82
C LEU A 40 -13.19 24.19 26.52
N ALA A 41 -12.56 24.95 27.43
CA ALA A 41 -11.17 25.36 27.29
C ALA A 41 -10.17 24.20 27.48
N ALA A 42 -10.50 23.19 28.29
CA ALA A 42 -9.66 22.01 28.51
C ALA A 42 -9.67 20.99 27.34
N VAL A 43 -10.61 21.09 26.40
CA VAL A 43 -10.63 20.25 25.18
C VAL A 43 -9.67 20.78 24.09
N SER A 44 -8.99 21.90 24.35
CA SER A 44 -7.86 22.35 23.52
C SER A 44 -6.53 21.72 23.94
N ALA A 45 -6.56 20.60 24.67
CA ALA A 45 -5.40 19.73 24.82
C ALA A 45 -5.06 19.17 23.45
N ALA A 46 -4.08 19.83 22.81
CA ALA A 46 -3.42 19.43 21.59
C ALA A 46 -3.27 17.90 21.55
N THR A 47 -4.16 17.26 20.78
CA THR A 47 -3.94 15.90 20.34
C THR A 47 -2.78 15.99 19.36
N ASN A 48 -1.56 15.92 19.91
CA ASN A 48 -0.37 15.61 19.12
C ASN A 48 -0.77 14.43 18.23
N PRO A 49 -0.73 14.56 16.88
CA PRO A 49 -0.96 13.42 16.04
C PRO A 49 0.03 12.34 16.48
N ALA A 50 -0.49 11.19 16.90
CA ALA A 50 0.33 10.07 17.32
C ALA A 50 1.44 9.87 16.28
N PRO A 51 2.71 9.66 16.69
CA PRO A 51 3.81 9.52 15.76
C PRO A 51 3.45 8.43 14.76
N THR A 52 3.28 8.82 13.50
CA THR A 52 3.02 7.88 12.42
C THR A 52 4.11 6.82 12.51
N PRO A 53 3.78 5.52 12.68
CA PRO A 53 4.80 4.50 12.85
C PRO A 53 5.73 4.58 11.64
N ALA A 54 7.04 4.75 11.90
CA ALA A 54 8.04 4.89 10.87
C ALA A 54 7.92 3.70 9.92
N VAL A 55 7.40 3.97 8.72
CA VAL A 55 7.08 2.91 7.78
C VAL A 55 8.41 2.44 7.17
N GLY A 56 8.81 1.21 7.50
CA GLY A 56 10.02 0.61 6.97
C GLY A 56 9.98 0.50 5.44
N SER A 57 11.14 0.68 4.80
CA SER A 57 11.26 0.45 3.35
C SER A 57 11.29 -1.05 3.05
N GLN A 58 10.45 -1.49 2.11
CA GLN A 58 10.55 -2.86 1.59
C GLN A 58 11.79 -2.99 0.71
N VAL A 59 12.51 -4.11 0.84
CA VAL A 59 13.64 -4.47 0.00
C VAL A 59 13.26 -5.65 -0.88
N ALA A 60 13.58 -5.56 -2.17
CA ALA A 60 13.36 -6.64 -3.12
C ALA A 60 14.36 -7.79 -2.87
N CYS A 61 13.91 -9.04 -2.96
CA CYS A 61 14.79 -10.21 -2.81
C CYS A 61 15.94 -10.26 -3.84
N ARG A 62 15.80 -9.59 -5.00
CA ARG A 62 16.90 -9.45 -5.94
C ARG A 62 16.86 -8.12 -6.69
N LYS A 63 18.04 -7.49 -6.79
CA LYS A 63 18.28 -6.32 -7.65
C LYS A 63 17.96 -6.65 -9.11
N LEU A 64 17.37 -5.70 -9.83
CA LEU A 64 17.11 -5.85 -11.26
C LEU A 64 18.44 -6.10 -12.01
N PRO A 65 18.42 -6.89 -13.11
CA PRO A 65 19.63 -7.24 -13.84
C PRO A 65 20.41 -6.01 -14.31
N LYS A 66 21.75 -6.12 -14.42
CA LYS A 66 22.56 -5.00 -14.94
C LYS A 66 22.29 -4.76 -16.43
N LYS A 67 22.21 -5.84 -17.20
CA LYS A 67 22.00 -5.84 -18.66
C LYS A 67 20.90 -6.83 -19.03
N ILE A 68 20.11 -6.48 -20.05
CA ILE A 68 19.14 -7.37 -20.68
C ILE A 68 19.69 -7.72 -22.06
N LYS A 69 19.58 -8.99 -22.45
CA LYS A 69 20.02 -9.42 -23.78
C LYS A 69 19.15 -8.72 -24.84
N ARG A 70 19.76 -8.28 -25.94
CA ARG A 70 19.04 -7.73 -27.11
C ARG A 70 18.07 -8.74 -27.71
N ARG A 71 18.51 -10.00 -27.80
CA ARG A 71 17.73 -11.13 -28.29
C ARG A 71 17.80 -12.28 -27.29
N GLY A 72 16.67 -12.93 -27.04
CA GLY A 72 16.57 -14.11 -26.19
C GLY A 72 15.96 -13.85 -24.82
N LEU A 73 16.20 -14.77 -23.88
CA LEU A 73 15.60 -14.77 -22.55
C LEU A 73 16.57 -14.19 -21.52
N THR A 74 16.08 -13.23 -20.73
CA THR A 74 16.77 -12.71 -19.54
C THR A 74 15.92 -12.98 -18.30
N ARG A 75 16.52 -13.57 -17.27
CA ARG A 75 15.86 -13.78 -15.98
C ARG A 75 15.81 -12.47 -15.21
N VAL A 76 14.60 -12.00 -14.90
CA VAL A 76 14.37 -10.75 -14.17
C VAL A 76 14.04 -11.00 -12.70
N LEU A 77 13.31 -12.09 -12.43
CA LEU A 77 12.91 -12.44 -11.07
C LEU A 77 13.20 -13.93 -10.80
N PRO A 78 13.82 -14.28 -9.65
CA PRO A 78 14.01 -15.67 -9.26
C PRO A 78 12.67 -16.33 -8.85
N LYS A 79 12.71 -17.64 -8.62
CA LYS A 79 11.57 -18.43 -8.13
C LYS A 79 11.15 -17.91 -6.74
N HIS A 80 9.85 -17.79 -6.49
CA HIS A 80 9.25 -17.38 -5.21
C HIS A 80 9.88 -16.13 -4.56
N CYS A 81 10.25 -15.13 -5.35
CA CYS A 81 10.81 -13.88 -4.86
C CYS A 81 9.81 -13.13 -3.96
N ARG A 82 10.14 -13.01 -2.66
CA ARG A 82 9.39 -12.23 -1.67
C ARG A 82 10.25 -11.07 -1.14
N THR A 83 9.62 -10.00 -0.69
CA THR A 83 10.32 -8.92 0.04
C THR A 83 10.64 -9.36 1.46
N ASN A 84 11.44 -8.56 2.18
CA ASN A 84 11.65 -8.70 3.63
C ASN A 84 10.34 -8.74 4.42
N ALA A 85 9.31 -8.01 3.97
CA ALA A 85 7.96 -8.02 4.55
C ALA A 85 7.09 -9.20 4.10
N GLY A 86 7.65 -10.24 3.48
CA GLY A 86 6.93 -11.45 3.04
C GLY A 86 6.04 -11.28 1.80
N GLN A 87 6.00 -10.08 1.21
CA GLN A 87 5.14 -9.77 0.06
C GLN A 87 5.69 -10.29 -1.26
N LYS A 88 4.79 -10.76 -2.14
CA LYS A 88 5.17 -11.25 -3.47
C LYS A 88 5.58 -10.09 -4.38
N VAL A 89 6.78 -10.17 -4.95
CA VAL A 89 7.26 -9.17 -5.92
C VAL A 89 6.68 -9.44 -7.30
N ARG A 90 6.07 -8.42 -7.91
CA ARG A 90 5.52 -8.43 -9.27
C ARG A 90 6.41 -7.60 -10.20
N ILE A 91 6.55 -8.05 -11.45
CA ILE A 91 7.24 -7.30 -12.51
C ILE A 91 6.22 -6.73 -13.48
N ARG A 92 6.37 -5.44 -13.79
CA ARG A 92 5.77 -4.79 -14.95
C ARG A 92 6.88 -4.41 -15.93
N ALA A 93 6.70 -4.79 -17.18
CA ALA A 93 7.59 -4.43 -18.27
C ALA A 93 6.83 -3.52 -19.24
N SER A 94 7.45 -2.41 -19.64
CA SER A 94 6.89 -1.45 -20.58
C SER A 94 7.97 -1.01 -21.55
N ALA A 95 7.66 -0.96 -22.84
CA ALA A 95 8.48 -0.33 -23.86
C ALA A 95 7.56 0.43 -24.81
N HIS A 96 8.10 1.41 -25.53
CA HIS A 96 7.38 2.08 -26.60
C HIS A 96 7.05 1.04 -27.68
N GLN A 97 5.77 0.73 -27.87
CA GLN A 97 5.34 -0.22 -28.90
C GLN A 97 5.33 0.47 -30.27
N ARG A 98 5.73 -0.24 -31.32
CA ARG A 98 5.62 0.22 -32.70
C ARG A 98 4.55 -0.62 -33.36
N GLY A 99 3.30 -0.14 -33.28
CA GLY A 99 2.13 -0.82 -33.84
C GLY A 99 2.13 -2.31 -33.55
N ASP A 100 2.24 -3.10 -34.62
CA ASP A 100 2.05 -4.56 -34.62
C ASP A 100 3.27 -5.38 -34.17
N LEU A 101 4.43 -4.74 -33.97
CA LEU A 101 5.64 -5.47 -33.59
C LEU A 101 5.62 -5.85 -32.11
N ARG A 102 5.66 -7.16 -31.83
CA ARG A 102 5.96 -7.68 -30.48
C ARG A 102 7.44 -7.47 -30.17
N LEU A 103 7.75 -6.36 -29.50
CA LEU A 103 9.13 -5.99 -29.13
C LEU A 103 9.69 -6.81 -27.97
N PHE A 104 8.84 -7.20 -27.03
CA PHE A 104 9.19 -8.04 -25.88
C PHE A 104 7.99 -8.85 -25.40
N LYS A 105 8.27 -9.96 -24.69
CA LYS A 105 7.25 -10.75 -23.97
C LYS A 105 7.71 -11.01 -22.55
N LEU A 106 6.83 -10.74 -21.59
CA LEU A 106 7.03 -11.15 -20.20
C LEU A 106 6.55 -12.59 -20.03
N VAL A 107 7.45 -13.51 -19.73
CA VAL A 107 7.16 -14.93 -19.56
C VAL A 107 7.19 -15.27 -18.08
N ARG A 108 6.05 -15.68 -17.54
CA ARG A 108 5.91 -16.20 -16.17
C ARG A 108 5.87 -17.72 -16.26
N LYS A 109 6.85 -18.39 -15.66
CA LYS A 109 6.88 -19.85 -15.61
C LYS A 109 6.07 -20.35 -14.40
N ARG A 110 5.54 -21.58 -14.48
CA ARG A 110 4.80 -22.25 -13.40
C ARG A 110 5.57 -22.30 -12.08
N ASN A 111 6.89 -22.42 -12.16
CA ASN A 111 7.79 -22.37 -10.99
C ASN A 111 7.98 -20.96 -10.39
N GLY A 112 7.18 -19.96 -10.79
CA GLY A 112 7.25 -18.59 -10.27
C GLY A 112 8.43 -17.76 -10.77
N LYS A 113 9.27 -18.29 -11.68
CA LYS A 113 10.34 -17.49 -12.33
C LYS A 113 9.72 -16.53 -13.35
N VAL A 114 10.24 -15.31 -13.39
CA VAL A 114 9.84 -14.32 -14.40
C VAL A 114 11.01 -14.00 -15.31
N LEU A 115 10.77 -14.18 -16.61
CA LEU A 115 11.74 -13.95 -17.68
C LEU A 115 11.19 -12.88 -18.62
N VAL A 116 12.09 -12.10 -19.21
CA VAL A 116 11.77 -11.22 -20.33
C VAL A 116 12.40 -11.82 -21.58
N ARG A 117 11.58 -12.06 -22.60
CA ARG A 117 12.01 -12.44 -23.94
C ARG A 117 12.05 -11.18 -24.81
N THR A 118 13.19 -10.91 -25.40
CA THR A 118 13.43 -9.82 -26.35
C THR A 118 13.74 -10.40 -27.73
N TYR A 119 13.39 -9.67 -28.79
CA TYR A 119 13.44 -10.17 -30.17
C TYR A 119 14.54 -9.56 -31.04
N GLY A 120 15.41 -8.70 -30.50
CA GLY A 120 16.55 -8.11 -31.22
C GLY A 120 16.37 -6.64 -31.60
N TYR A 121 15.18 -6.06 -31.39
CA TYR A 121 14.90 -4.66 -31.72
C TYR A 121 15.59 -3.66 -30.78
N ARG A 122 15.92 -2.48 -31.32
CA ARG A 122 16.46 -1.36 -30.54
C ARG A 122 15.34 -0.64 -29.81
N ILE A 123 15.19 -0.90 -28.51
CA ILE A 123 14.06 -0.39 -27.70
C ILE A 123 14.53 0.11 -26.34
N ARG A 124 13.80 1.08 -25.80
CA ARG A 124 13.93 1.48 -24.39
C ARG A 124 12.95 0.67 -23.55
N LEU A 125 13.44 -0.39 -22.93
CA LEU A 125 12.64 -1.26 -22.05
C LEU A 125 12.73 -0.77 -20.60
N ARG A 126 11.60 -0.47 -19.97
CA ARG A 126 11.49 -0.13 -18.56
C ARG A 126 10.91 -1.32 -17.79
N LEU A 127 11.65 -1.79 -16.79
CA LEU A 127 11.20 -2.81 -15.85
C LEU A 127 10.92 -2.16 -14.50
N VAL A 128 9.77 -2.50 -13.92
CA VAL A 128 9.37 -2.03 -12.60
C VAL A 128 9.06 -3.24 -11.72
N GLN A 129 9.81 -3.38 -10.64
CA GLN A 129 9.49 -4.26 -9.52
C GLN A 129 8.50 -3.56 -8.59
N ARG A 130 7.43 -4.26 -8.23
CA ARG A 130 6.40 -3.77 -7.32
C ARG A 130 6.07 -4.82 -6.27
N ALA A 131 5.83 -4.39 -5.05
CA ALA A 131 5.17 -5.20 -4.03
C ALA A 131 4.14 -4.34 -3.29
N ASN A 132 3.08 -4.98 -2.79
CA ASN A 132 2.03 -4.26 -2.08
C ASN A 132 2.53 -3.80 -0.70
N PRO A 133 2.00 -2.69 -0.17
CA PRO A 133 2.29 -2.27 1.20
C PRO A 133 1.79 -3.33 2.20
N THR A 134 2.36 -3.34 3.40
CA THR A 134 1.98 -4.25 4.49
C THR A 134 2.14 -3.51 5.82
N ALA A 135 1.52 -3.96 6.90
CA ALA A 135 1.64 -3.34 8.22
C ALA A 135 3.11 -3.02 8.54
N GLY A 136 3.41 -1.75 8.81
CA GLY A 136 4.77 -1.26 9.09
C GLY A 136 5.70 -1.12 7.88
N TYR A 137 5.25 -1.37 6.65
CA TYR A 137 6.08 -1.35 5.43
C TYR A 137 5.44 -0.66 4.22
N ALA A 138 6.18 0.24 3.59
CA ALA A 138 5.74 1.01 2.43
C ALA A 138 5.77 0.16 1.15
N ALA A 139 5.00 0.54 0.14
CA ALA A 139 4.99 -0.18 -1.13
C ALA A 139 6.38 -0.16 -1.81
N LEU A 140 6.90 -1.32 -2.19
CA LEU A 140 8.12 -1.39 -3.00
C LEU A 140 7.85 -0.90 -4.43
N LYS A 141 8.67 0.04 -4.92
CA LYS A 141 8.66 0.44 -6.34
C LYS A 141 10.08 0.73 -6.83
N VAL A 142 10.71 -0.26 -7.47
CA VAL A 142 12.05 -0.10 -8.05
C VAL A 142 11.94 -0.19 -9.57
N ALA A 143 12.35 0.87 -10.26
CA ALA A 143 12.31 0.95 -11.71
C ALA A 143 13.72 1.02 -12.30
N LYS A 144 13.93 0.34 -13.42
CA LYS A 144 15.15 0.47 -14.21
C LYS A 144 14.83 0.47 -15.70
N ALA A 145 15.43 1.40 -16.43
CA ALA A 145 15.35 1.48 -17.88
C ALA A 145 16.59 0.82 -18.51
N TYR A 146 16.38 0.19 -19.65
CA TYR A 146 17.41 -0.49 -20.44
C TYR A 146 17.30 -0.02 -21.88
N LYS A 147 18.44 0.41 -22.43
CA LYS A 147 18.58 0.65 -23.86
C LYS A 147 19.07 -0.65 -24.48
N LEU A 148 18.19 -1.31 -25.22
CA LEU A 148 18.52 -2.47 -26.04
C LEU A 148 19.01 -1.96 -27.38
#